data_AF-A0A958IT26-F1
#
_entry.id   AF-A0A958IT26-F1
#
_cell.length_a   1.000
_cell.length_b   1.000
_cell.length_c   1.000
_cell.angle_alpha   90.00
_cell.angle_beta   90.00
_cell.angle_gamma   90.00
#
_symmetry.space_group_name_H-M   'P 1'
#
loop_
_entity.id
_entity.type
_entity.pdbx_description
1 polymer ?
#
loop_
_entity_poly.entity_id
_entity_poly.type
_entity_poly.pdbx_seq_one_letter_code
_entity_poly.pdbx_strand_id
1 'polypeptide(L)'
;HAIERMATDYTMESTLVTVSLPNDNWKGLIIGREGRNIKAFEAVTGVKVIVDDTPETVVMSCFDPIKREVARLAMEGLIQKKNINPKAIDAEVGKAQKVVDASIQKAAEATLKELNIRNVHPEMRILLGRLKYRTSYGQNILDHSKEVAWLAGNMAAELGLDVQLARRAGLFHDIGKAVSSDSEGSHVTIGVEITEKYKEHPVVINSVLAHHEEA
;
A
#
# COMPACT_ATOMS: atom_id res chain seq x y z
N HIS A 1 -24.45 -9.89 22.83
CA HIS A 1 -23.05 -10.20 23.16
C HIS A 1 -22.24 -10.66 21.94
N ALA A 2 -22.18 -9.84 20.87
CA ALA A 2 -21.29 -10.06 19.73
C ALA A 2 -20.64 -8.75 19.21
N ILE A 3 -21.10 -7.58 19.69
CA ILE A 3 -20.66 -6.26 19.22
C ILE A 3 -19.53 -5.67 20.11
N GLU A 4 -19.31 -6.18 21.32
CA GLU A 4 -18.32 -5.64 22.28
C GLU A 4 -16.91 -6.24 22.17
N ARG A 5 -16.59 -6.95 21.09
CA ARG A 5 -15.22 -7.42 20.80
C ARG A 5 -14.53 -6.70 19.65
N MET A 6 -15.07 -5.57 19.19
CA MET A 6 -14.26 -4.58 18.48
C MET A 6 -13.57 -3.71 19.52
N ALA A 7 -12.57 -4.29 20.20
CA ALA A 7 -11.58 -3.49 20.87
C ALA A 7 -10.93 -2.63 19.79
N THR A 8 -11.23 -1.34 19.81
CA THR A 8 -10.51 -0.31 19.06
C THR A 8 -9.08 -0.29 19.59
N ASP A 9 -8.24 -1.18 19.07
CA ASP A 9 -6.82 -0.95 19.02
C ASP A 9 -6.65 0.25 18.08
N TYR A 10 -6.36 1.40 18.67
CA TYR A 10 -5.93 2.60 17.95
C TYR A 10 -4.55 2.30 17.37
N THR A 11 -4.49 1.43 16.37
CA THR A 11 -3.28 1.16 15.60
C THR A 11 -3.16 2.29 14.60
N MET A 12 -2.35 3.30 14.95
CA MET A 12 -1.82 4.20 13.94
C MET A 12 -1.26 3.35 12.80
N GLU A 13 -1.55 3.72 11.55
CA GLU A 13 -0.84 3.16 10.39
C GLU A 13 0.65 3.26 10.71
N SER A 14 1.31 2.13 10.94
CA SER A 14 2.70 2.16 11.36
C SER A 14 3.46 2.81 10.24
N THR A 15 3.99 4.01 10.45
CA THR A 15 4.90 4.69 9.51
C THR A 15 6.30 4.11 9.55
N LEU A 16 6.49 3.08 10.40
CA LEU A 16 7.76 2.44 10.67
C LEU A 16 7.81 1.05 10.03
N VAL A 17 9.00 0.67 9.59
CA VAL A 17 9.34 -0.68 9.17
C VAL A 17 10.71 -1.04 9.71
N THR A 18 10.85 -2.23 10.29
CA THR A 18 12.10 -2.69 10.91
C THR A 18 12.76 -3.73 10.03
N VAL A 19 14.08 -3.62 9.85
CA VAL A 19 14.90 -4.62 9.16
C VAL A 19 15.91 -5.20 10.15
N SER A 20 15.93 -6.53 10.24
CA SER A 20 16.90 -7.27 11.04
C SER A 20 18.27 -7.27 10.37
N LEU A 21 19.30 -7.06 11.17
CA LEU A 21 20.69 -7.06 10.77
C LEU A 21 21.37 -8.36 11.23
N PRO A 22 22.35 -8.90 10.48
CA PRO A 22 23.08 -10.08 10.92
C PRO A 22 23.97 -9.88 12.17
N ASN A 23 24.32 -8.64 12.50
CA ASN A 23 25.08 -8.21 13.69
C ASN A 23 25.19 -6.67 13.70
N ASP A 24 25.62 -6.09 14.81
CA ASP A 24 25.72 -4.63 14.97
C ASP A 24 26.77 -3.95 14.08
N ASN A 25 27.77 -4.66 13.56
CA ASN A 25 28.75 -4.07 12.63
C ASN A 25 28.08 -3.53 11.36
N TRP A 26 26.91 -4.07 11.00
CA TRP A 26 26.12 -3.59 9.87
C TRP A 26 25.60 -2.17 10.05
N LYS A 27 25.34 -1.71 11.29
CA LYS A 27 24.94 -0.32 11.54
C LYS A 27 26.02 0.63 11.03
N GLY A 28 27.28 0.34 11.32
CA GLY A 28 28.42 1.13 10.82
C GLY A 28 28.53 1.15 9.29
N LEU A 29 28.25 0.02 8.63
CA LEU A 29 28.26 -0.07 7.15
C LEU A 29 27.09 0.69 6.51
N ILE A 30 25.90 0.63 7.13
CA ILE A 30 24.70 1.33 6.70
C ILE A 30 24.89 2.85 6.83
N ILE A 31 25.45 3.32 7.95
CA ILE A 31 25.80 4.74 8.13
C ILE A 31 26.87 5.14 7.11
N GLY A 32 27.95 4.36 7.02
CA GLY A 32 29.12 4.68 6.22
C GLY A 32 29.92 5.88 6.77
N ARG A 33 31.09 6.15 6.18
CA ARG A 33 31.93 7.28 6.57
C ARG A 33 31.14 8.60 6.41
N GLU A 34 31.08 9.42 7.46
CA GLU A 34 30.37 10.71 7.49
C GLU A 34 28.86 10.63 7.14
N GLY A 35 28.27 9.45 7.33
CA GLY A 35 26.87 9.20 6.97
C GLY A 35 26.63 9.12 5.46
N ARG A 36 27.66 8.88 4.64
CA ARG A 36 27.55 8.88 3.18
C ARG A 36 26.52 7.86 2.67
N ASN A 37 26.52 6.67 3.25
CA ASN A 37 25.69 5.56 2.78
C ASN A 37 24.22 5.78 3.18
N ILE A 38 23.98 6.13 4.44
CA ILE A 38 22.63 6.42 4.94
C ILE A 38 22.01 7.59 4.18
N LYS A 39 22.73 8.71 3.99
CA LYS A 39 22.24 9.86 3.21
C LYS A 39 21.93 9.49 1.75
N ALA A 40 22.78 8.67 1.11
CA ALA A 40 22.52 8.21 -0.24
C ALA A 40 21.25 7.33 -0.31
N PHE A 41 21.08 6.42 0.66
CA PHE A 41 19.90 5.58 0.75
C PHE A 41 18.62 6.39 0.98
N GLU A 42 18.63 7.33 1.92
CA GLU A 42 17.51 8.22 2.20
C GLU A 42 17.17 9.11 1.00
N ALA A 43 18.18 9.63 0.29
CA ALA A 43 17.97 10.46 -0.89
C ALA A 43 17.32 9.70 -2.05
N VAL A 44 17.71 8.44 -2.27
CA VAL A 44 17.20 7.62 -3.38
C VAL A 44 15.81 7.05 -3.06
N THR A 45 15.56 6.66 -1.81
CA THR A 45 14.30 6.04 -1.40
C THR A 45 13.23 7.05 -0.95
N GLY A 46 13.64 8.23 -0.49
CA GLY A 46 12.76 9.18 0.19
C GLY A 46 12.26 8.69 1.55
N VAL A 47 12.93 7.71 2.15
CA VAL A 47 12.63 7.14 3.46
C VAL A 47 13.68 7.58 4.46
N LYS A 48 13.29 7.88 5.70
CA LYS A 48 14.24 8.19 6.78
C LYS A 48 14.72 6.91 7.44
N VAL A 49 16.03 6.75 7.60
CA VAL A 49 16.64 5.61 8.29
C VAL A 49 17.01 6.04 9.69
N ILE A 50 16.51 5.32 10.68
CA ILE A 50 16.72 5.55 12.11
C ILE A 50 17.60 4.41 12.63
N VAL A 51 18.80 4.79 13.08
CA VAL A 51 19.73 3.89 13.74
C VAL A 51 19.78 4.29 15.21
N ASP A 52 19.27 3.42 16.08
CA ASP A 52 19.27 3.61 17.53
C ASP A 52 20.10 2.51 18.23
N ASP A 53 20.02 2.46 19.55
CA ASP A 53 20.75 1.50 20.39
C ASP A 53 20.15 0.09 20.37
N THR A 54 19.02 -0.14 19.67
CA THR A 54 18.36 -1.45 19.60
C THR A 54 19.24 -2.44 18.83
N PRO A 55 19.75 -3.53 19.45
CA PRO A 55 20.69 -4.43 18.79
C PRO A 55 20.12 -5.04 17.51
N GLU A 56 21.01 -5.29 16.55
CA GLU A 56 20.73 -6.10 15.35
C GLU A 56 19.53 -5.63 14.53
N THR A 57 19.16 -4.35 14.61
CA THR A 57 18.01 -3.80 13.88
C THR A 57 18.27 -2.39 13.38
N VAL A 58 17.59 -2.02 12.29
CA VAL A 58 17.45 -0.66 11.80
C VAL A 58 15.98 -0.39 11.53
N VAL A 59 15.53 0.79 11.91
CA VAL A 59 14.15 1.24 11.70
C VAL A 59 14.12 2.22 10.54
N MET A 60 13.10 2.15 9.70
CA MET A 60 12.87 3.05 8.59
C MET A 60 11.49 3.70 8.73
N SER A 61 11.40 5.00 8.45
CA SER A 61 10.19 5.80 8.60
C SER A 61 9.80 6.53 7.33
N CYS A 62 8.56 6.35 6.87
CA CYS A 62 7.96 7.09 5.76
C CYS A 62 6.42 6.91 5.74
N PHE A 63 5.69 7.94 5.33
CA PHE A 63 4.22 7.89 5.20
C PHE A 63 3.76 7.10 3.97
N ASP A 64 4.59 7.01 2.91
CA ASP A 64 4.28 6.23 1.73
C ASP A 64 4.71 4.76 1.94
N PRO A 65 3.76 3.81 2.06
CA PRO A 65 4.04 2.41 2.33
C PRO A 65 4.73 1.72 1.16
N ILE A 66 4.56 2.22 -0.07
CA ILE A 66 5.25 1.68 -1.23
C ILE A 66 6.72 2.06 -1.15
N LYS A 67 7.04 3.33 -0.85
CA LYS A 67 8.43 3.74 -0.60
C LYS A 67 9.05 2.96 0.56
N ARG A 68 8.30 2.73 1.63
CA ARG A 68 8.77 1.89 2.76
C ARG A 68 9.08 0.47 2.35
N GLU A 69 8.21 -0.17 1.57
CA GLU A 69 8.44 -1.53 1.13
C GLU A 69 9.64 -1.62 0.17
N VAL A 70 9.77 -0.66 -0.76
CA VAL A 70 10.93 -0.57 -1.65
C VAL A 70 12.21 -0.40 -0.84
N ALA A 71 12.22 0.46 0.16
CA ALA A 71 13.36 0.64 1.05
C ALA A 71 13.68 -0.63 1.85
N ARG A 72 12.67 -1.31 2.43
CA ARG A 72 12.84 -2.56 3.15
C ARG A 72 13.53 -3.62 2.29
N LEU A 73 12.98 -3.89 1.10
CA LEU A 73 13.54 -4.85 0.16
C LEU A 73 14.94 -4.46 -0.32
N ALA A 74 15.18 -3.17 -0.57
CA ALA A 74 16.49 -2.69 -0.98
C ALA A 74 17.53 -2.90 0.15
N MET A 75 17.18 -2.60 1.39
CA MET A 75 18.06 -2.81 2.54
C MET A 75 18.38 -4.28 2.75
N GLU A 76 17.38 -5.17 2.67
CA GLU A 76 17.60 -6.62 2.74
C GLU A 76 18.53 -7.12 1.62
N GLY A 77 18.34 -6.63 0.39
CA GLY A 77 19.18 -6.98 -0.75
C GLY A 77 20.63 -6.51 -0.59
N LEU A 78 20.85 -5.31 -0.04
CA LEU A 78 22.17 -4.76 0.27
C LEU A 78 22.88 -5.59 1.36
N ILE A 79 22.15 -6.02 2.39
CA ILE A 79 22.65 -6.88 3.47
C ILE A 79 23.03 -8.26 2.92
N GLN A 80 22.17 -8.87 2.09
CA GLN A 80 22.47 -10.17 1.48
C GLN A 80 23.74 -10.12 0.62
N LYS A 81 23.96 -9.00 -0.11
CA LYS A 81 25.11 -8.82 -0.99
C LYS A 81 26.38 -8.35 -0.29
N LYS A 82 26.32 -7.98 1.00
CA LYS A 82 27.48 -7.45 1.77
C LYS A 82 28.18 -6.28 1.10
N ASN A 83 27.41 -5.44 0.39
CA ASN A 83 27.96 -4.33 -0.36
C ASN A 83 27.07 -3.09 -0.24
N ILE A 84 27.46 -2.18 0.66
CA ILE A 84 26.75 -0.92 0.90
C ILE A 84 27.62 0.24 0.45
N ASN A 85 27.31 0.77 -0.73
CA ASN A 85 27.88 1.99 -1.28
C ASN A 85 26.83 2.65 -2.20
N PRO A 86 26.96 3.94 -2.55
CA PRO A 86 25.95 4.65 -3.33
C PRO A 86 25.54 3.96 -4.64
N LYS A 87 26.50 3.40 -5.39
CA LYS A 87 26.21 2.68 -6.64
C LYS A 87 25.43 1.39 -6.40
N ALA A 88 25.74 0.67 -5.32
CA ALA A 88 25.01 -0.53 -4.94
C ALA A 88 23.60 -0.19 -4.46
N ILE A 89 23.45 0.91 -3.71
CA ILE A 89 22.16 1.44 -3.24
C ILE A 89 21.25 1.74 -4.43
N ASP A 90 21.71 2.51 -5.41
CA ASP A 90 20.91 2.84 -6.61
C ASP A 90 20.44 1.57 -7.34
N ALA A 91 21.37 0.63 -7.53
CA ALA A 91 21.07 -0.62 -8.22
C ALA A 91 20.06 -1.49 -7.45
N GLU A 92 20.14 -1.52 -6.12
CA GLU A 92 19.26 -2.34 -5.30
C GLU A 92 17.87 -1.71 -5.13
N VAL A 93 17.80 -0.39 -4.96
CA VAL A 93 16.51 0.33 -4.94
C VAL A 93 15.79 0.15 -6.27
N GLY A 94 16.49 0.28 -7.41
CA GLY A 94 15.88 0.03 -8.72
C GLY A 94 15.38 -1.40 -8.92
N LYS A 95 16.03 -2.40 -8.30
CA LYS A 95 15.54 -3.80 -8.31
C LYS A 95 14.31 -3.96 -7.41
N ALA A 96 14.37 -3.42 -6.19
CA ALA A 96 13.26 -3.45 -5.24
C ALA A 96 12.01 -2.79 -5.82
N GLN A 97 12.15 -1.64 -6.50
CA GLN A 97 11.04 -0.96 -7.17
C GLN A 97 10.34 -1.89 -8.17
N LYS A 98 11.10 -2.57 -9.05
CA LYS A 98 10.52 -3.51 -10.03
C LYS A 98 9.79 -4.69 -9.37
N VAL A 99 10.30 -5.19 -8.24
CA VAL A 99 9.66 -6.27 -7.48
C VAL A 99 8.33 -5.78 -6.89
N VAL A 100 8.31 -4.58 -6.32
CA VAL A 100 7.09 -3.99 -5.75
C VAL A 100 6.07 -3.69 -6.86
N ASP A 101 6.49 -3.11 -7.99
CA ASP A 101 5.61 -2.82 -9.13
C ASP A 101 4.97 -4.10 -9.70
N ALA A 102 5.76 -5.16 -9.86
CA ALA A 102 5.25 -6.46 -10.29
C ALA A 102 4.27 -7.07 -9.29
N SER A 103 4.52 -6.88 -7.99
CA SER A 103 3.63 -7.31 -6.91
C SER A 103 2.30 -6.55 -6.92
N ILE A 104 2.32 -5.23 -7.18
CA ILE A 104 1.13 -4.38 -7.37
C ILE A 104 0.29 -4.91 -8.54
N GLN A 105 0.90 -5.10 -9.70
CA GLN A 105 0.21 -5.61 -10.89
C GLN A 105 -0.42 -6.98 -10.64
N LYS A 106 0.36 -7.91 -10.07
CA LYS A 106 -0.11 -9.26 -9.75
C LYS A 106 -1.29 -9.24 -8.77
N ALA A 107 -1.26 -8.36 -7.77
CA ALA A 107 -2.34 -8.25 -6.78
C ALA A 107 -3.64 -7.75 -7.41
N ALA A 108 -3.56 -6.74 -8.29
CA ALA A 108 -4.70 -6.23 -9.02
C ALA A 108 -5.30 -7.28 -9.96
N GLU A 109 -4.45 -7.95 -10.76
CA GLU A 109 -4.90 -9.00 -11.70
C GLU A 109 -5.55 -10.19 -10.99
N ALA A 110 -4.95 -10.66 -9.90
CA ALA A 110 -5.52 -11.73 -9.10
C ALA A 110 -6.89 -11.35 -8.54
N THR A 111 -7.02 -10.14 -7.99
CA THR A 111 -8.26 -9.62 -7.42
C THR A 111 -9.37 -9.49 -8.47
N LEU A 112 -9.08 -8.90 -9.63
CA LEU A 112 -10.05 -8.73 -10.70
C LEU A 112 -10.50 -10.08 -11.28
N LYS A 113 -9.57 -11.03 -11.41
CA LYS A 113 -9.87 -12.39 -11.86
C LYS A 113 -10.77 -13.13 -10.87
N GLU A 114 -10.44 -13.05 -9.57
CA GLU A 114 -11.20 -13.67 -8.48
C GLU A 114 -12.66 -13.19 -8.45
N LEU A 115 -12.87 -11.87 -8.59
CA LEU A 115 -14.21 -11.26 -8.55
C LEU A 115 -14.95 -11.31 -9.91
N ASN A 116 -14.29 -11.80 -10.97
CA ASN A 116 -14.74 -11.79 -12.37
C ASN A 116 -15.05 -10.38 -12.93
N ILE A 117 -14.34 -9.36 -12.44
CA ILE A 117 -14.48 -7.98 -12.89
C ILE A 117 -13.59 -7.75 -14.12
N ARG A 118 -14.18 -7.26 -15.20
CA ARG A 118 -13.51 -7.03 -16.49
C ARG A 118 -13.53 -5.55 -16.87
N ASN A 119 -12.82 -5.19 -17.95
CA ASN A 119 -12.84 -3.84 -18.53
C ASN A 119 -12.49 -2.74 -17.51
N VAL A 120 -11.51 -2.98 -16.65
CA VAL A 120 -10.95 -1.97 -15.73
C VAL A 120 -9.81 -1.24 -16.44
N HIS A 121 -9.83 0.09 -16.39
CA HIS A 121 -8.79 0.95 -16.96
C HIS A 121 -7.41 0.62 -16.37
N PRO A 122 -6.31 0.60 -17.15
CA PRO A 122 -4.97 0.24 -16.65
C PRO A 122 -4.55 1.00 -15.38
N GLU A 123 -4.76 2.31 -15.33
CA GLU A 123 -4.45 3.13 -14.15
C GLU A 123 -5.26 2.73 -12.91
N MET A 124 -6.54 2.38 -13.06
CA MET A 124 -7.36 1.87 -11.95
C MET A 124 -6.82 0.53 -11.43
N ARG A 125 -6.25 -0.31 -12.30
CA ARG A 125 -5.61 -1.56 -11.86
C ARG A 125 -4.36 -1.28 -11.03
N ILE A 126 -3.56 -0.31 -11.43
CA ILE A 126 -2.37 0.10 -10.65
C ILE A 126 -2.81 0.59 -9.28
N LEU A 127 -3.79 1.49 -9.21
CA LEU A 127 -4.34 2.00 -7.95
C LEU A 127 -4.89 0.88 -7.06
N LEU A 128 -5.67 -0.05 -7.63
CA LEU A 128 -6.18 -1.21 -6.91
C LEU A 128 -5.04 -2.04 -6.31
N GLY A 129 -4.00 -2.33 -7.10
CA GLY A 129 -2.84 -3.09 -6.62
C GLY A 129 -2.07 -2.38 -5.51
N ARG A 130 -2.04 -1.04 -5.50
CA ARG A 130 -1.38 -0.25 -4.44
C ARG A 130 -2.07 -0.42 -3.09
N LEU A 131 -3.38 -0.69 -3.05
CA LEU A 131 -4.12 -0.95 -1.81
C LEU A 131 -3.56 -2.14 -1.03
N LYS A 132 -2.83 -3.06 -1.69
CA LYS A 132 -2.10 -4.16 -1.03
C LYS A 132 -1.12 -3.66 0.03
N TYR A 133 -0.54 -2.48 -0.16
CA TYR A 133 0.44 -1.91 0.76
C TYR A 133 -0.20 -0.92 1.75
N ARG A 134 -1.51 -0.72 1.68
CA ARG A 134 -2.24 0.22 2.54
C ARG A 134 -2.95 -0.53 3.66
N THR A 135 -2.84 0.02 4.86
CA THR A 135 -3.54 -0.46 6.04
C THR A 135 -4.34 0.68 6.64
N SER A 136 -5.59 0.45 6.99
CA SER A 136 -6.43 1.41 7.73
C SER A 136 -7.17 0.65 8.82
N TYR A 137 -7.22 1.22 10.04
CA TYR A 137 -7.81 0.57 11.21
C TYR A 137 -7.32 -0.88 11.42
N GLY A 138 -6.02 -1.12 11.19
CA GLY A 138 -5.40 -2.43 11.33
C GLY A 138 -5.70 -3.44 10.21
N GLN A 139 -6.51 -3.09 9.21
CA GLN A 139 -6.89 -3.97 8.10
C GLN A 139 -6.22 -3.56 6.79
N ASN A 140 -5.82 -4.57 6.00
CA ASN A 140 -5.34 -4.34 4.65
C ASN A 140 -6.48 -3.86 3.75
N ILE A 141 -6.28 -2.73 3.05
CA ILE A 141 -7.37 -2.12 2.27
C ILE A 141 -7.74 -2.95 1.03
N LEU A 142 -6.79 -3.65 0.40
CA LEU A 142 -7.13 -4.51 -0.73
C LEU A 142 -8.00 -5.69 -0.27
N ASP A 143 -7.62 -6.35 0.82
CA ASP A 143 -8.38 -7.48 1.36
C ASP A 143 -9.77 -7.04 1.85
N HIS A 144 -9.86 -5.90 2.55
CA HIS A 144 -11.14 -5.27 2.91
C HIS A 144 -12.01 -5.01 1.68
N SER A 145 -11.45 -4.37 0.64
CA SER A 145 -12.20 -4.06 -0.59
C SER A 145 -12.69 -5.34 -1.30
N LYS A 146 -11.91 -6.42 -1.25
CA LYS A 146 -12.33 -7.73 -1.77
C LYS A 146 -13.50 -8.32 -0.98
N GLU A 147 -13.44 -8.28 0.35
CA GLU A 147 -14.51 -8.76 1.21
C GLU A 147 -15.81 -7.98 0.97
N VAL A 148 -15.73 -6.64 0.94
CA VAL A 148 -16.87 -5.77 0.61
C VAL A 148 -17.43 -6.09 -0.78
N ALA A 149 -16.59 -6.30 -1.78
CA ALA A 149 -17.04 -6.71 -3.12
C ALA A 149 -17.81 -8.04 -3.10
N TRP A 150 -17.29 -9.05 -2.38
CA TRP A 150 -17.94 -10.35 -2.23
C TRP A 150 -19.31 -10.22 -1.55
N LEU A 151 -19.39 -9.51 -0.43
CA LEU A 151 -20.63 -9.29 0.31
C LEU A 151 -21.66 -8.53 -0.53
N ALA A 152 -21.24 -7.44 -1.20
CA ALA A 152 -22.11 -6.65 -2.08
C ALA A 152 -22.67 -7.49 -3.23
N GLY A 153 -21.84 -8.33 -3.86
CA GLY A 153 -22.28 -9.25 -4.89
C GLY A 153 -23.30 -10.29 -4.41
N ASN A 154 -23.09 -10.84 -3.22
CA ASN A 154 -24.00 -11.83 -2.63
C ASN A 154 -25.35 -11.20 -2.27
N MET A 155 -25.35 -10.01 -1.65
CA MET A 155 -26.59 -9.27 -1.36
C MET A 155 -27.34 -8.90 -2.65
N ALA A 156 -26.63 -8.47 -3.69
CA ALA A 156 -27.24 -8.18 -4.98
C ALA A 156 -27.91 -9.42 -5.59
N ALA A 157 -27.30 -10.61 -5.47
CA ALA A 157 -27.87 -11.85 -5.97
C ALA A 157 -29.20 -12.20 -5.26
N GLU A 158 -29.23 -12.10 -3.93
CA GLU A 158 -30.43 -12.36 -3.12
C GLU A 158 -31.57 -11.37 -3.41
N LEU A 159 -31.22 -10.12 -3.76
CA LEU A 159 -32.18 -9.06 -4.07
C LEU A 159 -32.56 -8.99 -5.56
N GLY A 160 -32.03 -9.87 -6.41
CA GLY A 160 -32.29 -9.84 -7.86
C GLY A 160 -31.69 -8.63 -8.58
N LEU A 161 -30.62 -8.04 -8.05
CA LEU A 161 -29.88 -6.90 -8.61
C LEU A 161 -28.65 -7.35 -9.42
N ASP A 162 -27.98 -6.41 -10.08
CA ASP A 162 -26.75 -6.68 -10.84
C ASP A 162 -25.57 -7.00 -9.92
N VAL A 163 -25.23 -8.28 -9.84
CA VAL A 163 -24.11 -8.83 -9.05
C VAL A 163 -22.75 -8.27 -9.48
N GLN A 164 -22.52 -8.09 -10.78
CA GLN A 164 -21.22 -7.63 -11.29
C GLN A 164 -21.00 -6.15 -10.98
N LEU A 165 -22.05 -5.34 -11.14
CA LEU A 165 -22.01 -3.94 -10.78
C LEU A 165 -21.81 -3.76 -9.26
N ALA A 166 -22.50 -4.55 -8.43
CA ALA A 166 -22.34 -4.50 -6.98
C ALA A 166 -20.92 -4.89 -6.51
N ARG A 167 -20.34 -5.95 -7.08
CA ARG A 167 -18.93 -6.32 -6.82
C ARG A 167 -17.97 -5.21 -7.21
N ARG A 168 -18.19 -4.59 -8.37
CA ARG A 168 -17.34 -3.50 -8.86
C ARG A 168 -17.43 -2.28 -7.95
N ALA A 169 -18.63 -1.92 -7.51
CA ALA A 169 -18.85 -0.84 -6.55
C ALA A 169 -18.14 -1.13 -5.21
N GLY A 170 -18.36 -2.33 -4.65
CA GLY A 170 -17.69 -2.74 -3.40
C GLY A 170 -16.16 -2.76 -3.51
N LEU A 171 -15.62 -3.18 -4.66
CA LEU A 171 -14.16 -3.23 -4.87
C LEU A 171 -13.52 -1.84 -4.93
N PHE A 172 -14.19 -0.86 -5.53
CA PHE A 172 -13.61 0.46 -5.76
C PHE A 172 -14.04 1.54 -4.76
N HIS A 173 -14.94 1.23 -3.81
CA HIS A 173 -15.46 2.22 -2.85
C HIS A 173 -14.35 3.00 -2.13
N ASP A 174 -13.24 2.34 -1.80
CA ASP A 174 -12.11 2.87 -1.05
C ASP A 174 -10.88 3.21 -1.92
N ILE A 175 -11.05 3.30 -3.26
CA ILE A 175 -9.92 3.42 -4.20
C ILE A 175 -9.07 4.67 -3.98
N GLY A 176 -9.64 5.73 -3.40
CA GLY A 176 -8.93 6.96 -3.06
C GLY A 176 -7.78 6.75 -2.07
N LYS A 177 -7.83 5.72 -1.20
CA LYS A 177 -6.76 5.37 -0.26
C LYS A 177 -5.48 4.85 -0.97
N ALA A 178 -5.55 4.56 -2.27
CA ALA A 178 -4.38 4.17 -3.07
C ALA A 178 -3.41 5.35 -3.31
N VAL A 179 -3.91 6.58 -3.17
CA VAL A 179 -3.14 7.81 -3.34
C VAL A 179 -2.58 8.26 -1.99
N SER A 180 -1.36 8.81 -1.99
CA SER A 180 -0.70 9.25 -0.75
C SER A 180 -1.39 10.46 -0.14
N SER A 181 -1.31 10.55 1.19
CA SER A 181 -1.87 11.60 2.04
C SER A 181 -1.30 13.01 1.78
N ASP A 182 -0.27 13.13 0.95
CA ASP A 182 0.30 14.42 0.52
C ASP A 182 -0.57 15.13 -0.53
N SER A 183 -1.68 14.52 -0.95
CA SER A 183 -2.61 15.08 -1.92
C SER A 183 -3.63 15.97 -1.21
N GLU A 184 -3.88 17.17 -1.74
CA GLU A 184 -4.94 18.04 -1.24
C GLU A 184 -6.32 17.37 -1.48
N GLY A 185 -7.06 17.07 -0.40
CA GLY A 185 -8.42 16.51 -0.47
C GLY A 185 -8.62 15.27 0.40
N SER A 186 -9.88 14.98 0.77
CA SER A 186 -10.21 13.71 1.42
C SER A 186 -10.04 12.54 0.44
N HIS A 187 -9.73 11.34 0.93
CA HIS A 187 -9.64 10.16 0.07
C HIS A 187 -10.97 9.86 -0.65
N VAL A 188 -12.10 10.29 -0.09
CA VAL A 188 -13.41 10.28 -0.76
C VAL A 188 -13.39 11.15 -2.02
N THR A 189 -13.01 12.43 -1.88
CA THR A 189 -12.95 13.38 -3.00
C THR A 189 -12.02 12.88 -4.10
N ILE A 190 -10.82 12.43 -3.71
CA ILE A 190 -9.83 11.86 -4.63
C ILE A 190 -10.39 10.62 -5.33
N GLY A 191 -11.09 9.74 -4.60
CA GLY A 191 -11.70 8.55 -5.17
C GLY A 191 -12.79 8.87 -6.19
N VAL A 192 -13.62 9.88 -5.94
CA VAL A 192 -14.65 10.37 -6.87
C VAL A 192 -13.98 10.89 -8.14
N GLU A 193 -13.00 11.79 -8.01
CA GLU A 193 -12.26 12.33 -9.16
C GLU A 193 -11.60 11.24 -10.01
N ILE A 194 -11.00 10.23 -9.36
CA ILE A 194 -10.39 9.07 -10.02
C ILE A 194 -11.43 8.27 -10.80
N THR A 195 -12.54 7.93 -10.16
CA THR A 195 -13.58 7.10 -10.79
C THR A 195 -14.30 7.82 -11.93
N GLU A 196 -14.53 9.13 -11.80
CA GLU A 196 -15.03 9.98 -12.88
C GLU A 196 -14.04 10.10 -14.04
N LYS A 197 -12.77 10.39 -13.74
CA LYS A 197 -11.70 10.51 -14.74
C LYS A 197 -11.58 9.25 -15.60
N TYR A 198 -11.72 8.08 -15.00
CA TYR A 198 -11.67 6.80 -15.72
C TYR A 198 -13.04 6.25 -16.14
N LYS A 199 -14.09 7.09 -16.07
CA LYS A 199 -15.44 6.83 -16.60
C LYS A 199 -16.07 5.56 -16.04
N GLU A 200 -15.92 5.35 -14.73
CA GLU A 200 -16.62 4.29 -14.03
C GLU A 200 -18.13 4.50 -14.04
N HIS A 201 -18.87 3.42 -13.80
CA HIS A 201 -20.33 3.48 -13.77
C HIS A 201 -20.82 4.42 -12.64
N PRO A 202 -21.91 5.20 -12.82
CA PRO A 202 -22.42 6.12 -11.80
C PRO A 202 -22.64 5.49 -10.42
N VAL A 203 -23.08 4.23 -10.37
CA VAL A 203 -23.23 3.47 -9.10
C VAL A 203 -21.88 3.25 -8.40
N VAL A 204 -20.80 3.02 -9.15
CA VAL A 204 -19.45 2.86 -8.60
C VAL A 204 -18.98 4.20 -8.04
N ILE A 205 -19.14 5.30 -8.80
CA ILE A 205 -18.81 6.65 -8.33
C ILE A 205 -19.60 6.98 -7.05
N ASN A 206 -20.90 6.70 -7.03
CA ASN A 206 -21.75 6.93 -5.87
C ASN A 206 -21.34 6.08 -4.65
N SER A 207 -20.88 4.83 -4.86
CA SER A 207 -20.36 4.01 -3.75
C SER A 207 -19.10 4.61 -3.13
N VAL A 208 -18.28 5.31 -3.91
CA VAL A 208 -17.13 6.06 -3.38
C VAL A 208 -17.60 7.31 -2.63
N LEU A 209 -18.63 8.00 -3.09
CA LEU A 209 -19.15 9.17 -2.39
C LEU A 209 -19.79 8.81 -1.03
N ALA A 210 -20.58 7.74 -1.00
CA ALA A 210 -21.44 7.40 0.14
C ALA A 210 -20.78 6.53 1.23
N HIS A 211 -19.51 6.11 1.08
CA HIS A 211 -18.90 5.17 2.03
C HIS A 211 -18.41 5.78 3.35
N HIS A 212 -18.27 7.11 3.42
CA HIS A 212 -18.09 7.84 4.67
C HIS A 212 -19.35 8.65 4.94
N GLU A 213 -19.75 8.76 6.22
CA GLU A 213 -20.91 9.54 6.69
C GLU A 213 -20.78 11.07 6.48
N GLU A 214 -19.99 11.51 5.51
CA GLU A 214 -19.75 12.92 5.14
C GLU A 214 -20.69 13.42 4.02
N ALA A 215 -21.72 12.65 3.65
CA ALA A 215 -22.74 13.01 2.66
C ALA A 215 -24.11 13.29 3.31
#